data_AF-A0A0N5CGM3-F1
#
_entry.id   AF-A0A0N5CGM3-F1
#
_cell.length_a   1.000
_cell.length_b   1.000
_cell.length_c   1.000
_cell.angle_alpha   90.00
_cell.angle_beta   90.00
_cell.angle_gamma   90.00
#
_symmetry.space_group_name_H-M   'P 1'
#
loop_
_entity.id
_entity.type
_entity.pdbx_description
1 polymer ?
#
loop_
_entity_poly.entity_id
_entity_poly.type
_entity_poly.pdbx_seq_one_letter_code
_entity_poly.pdbx_strand_id
1 'polypeptide(L)'
;MSSNIEYDYKLTRNFLQVLAEDKDRYFNPIVQILENYPVNSDPSKLRLQLSDGVSYYFDAYLKGKALKKFGSYGMGKHNCIIKILYYKLTKILKKDVDKIRLIIYDFDLLEKKSPIFGNPKTYIKNSEQHSASENNKEEQKPAKRARFSIPIGTR
;
A
#
# COMPACT_ATOMS: atom_id res chain seq x y z
N MET A 1 14.60 -26.74 3.71
CA MET A 1 13.32 -27.06 3.06
C MET A 1 12.53 -25.77 2.94
N SER A 2 12.25 -25.34 1.71
CA SER A 2 11.51 -24.12 1.43
C SER A 2 10.03 -24.48 1.36
N SER A 3 9.29 -24.26 2.44
CA SER A 3 7.83 -24.31 2.37
C SER A 3 7.38 -23.20 1.43
N ASN A 4 6.90 -23.56 0.23
CA ASN A 4 6.13 -22.64 -0.59
C ASN A 4 4.85 -22.32 0.20
N ILE A 5 4.85 -21.20 0.90
CA ILE A 5 3.65 -20.68 1.56
C ILE A 5 2.75 -20.21 0.42
N GLU A 6 1.73 -21.00 0.11
CA GLU A 6 0.68 -20.60 -0.80
C GLU A 6 -0.28 -19.69 -0.02
N TYR A 7 -0.40 -18.45 -0.47
CA TYR A 7 -1.29 -17.47 0.13
C TYR A 7 -2.63 -17.53 -0.59
N ASP A 8 -3.72 -17.70 0.14
CA ASP A 8 -5.10 -17.72 -0.41
C ASP A 8 -5.58 -16.35 -0.92
N TYR A 9 -4.70 -15.34 -0.93
CA TYR A 9 -5.01 -13.99 -1.37
C TYR A 9 -3.93 -13.47 -2.33
N LYS A 10 -4.36 -12.56 -3.21
CA LYS A 10 -3.47 -11.83 -4.12
C LYS A 10 -3.72 -10.34 -3.99
N LEU A 11 -2.66 -9.54 -3.99
CA LEU A 11 -2.79 -8.09 -4.00
C LEU A 11 -3.51 -7.65 -5.28
N THR A 12 -4.41 -6.68 -5.17
CA THR A 12 -5.17 -6.13 -6.30
C THR A 12 -4.27 -5.20 -7.12
N ARG A 13 -3.48 -5.78 -8.04
CA ARG A 13 -2.51 -5.03 -8.87
C ARG A 13 -3.16 -3.87 -9.61
N ASN A 14 -2.41 -2.78 -9.74
CA ASN A 14 -2.80 -1.54 -10.44
C ASN A 14 -4.01 -0.82 -9.83
N PHE A 15 -4.45 -1.21 -8.63
CA PHE A 15 -5.52 -0.52 -7.91
C PHE A 15 -5.21 0.98 -7.76
N LEU A 16 -3.98 1.32 -7.40
CA LEU A 16 -3.58 2.72 -7.17
C LEU A 16 -3.61 3.54 -8.47
N GLN A 17 -3.31 2.92 -9.60
CA GLN A 17 -3.44 3.55 -10.92
C GLN A 17 -4.92 3.77 -11.27
N VAL A 18 -5.77 2.77 -11.07
CA VAL A 18 -7.21 2.88 -11.32
C VAL A 18 -7.84 3.99 -10.47
N LEU A 19 -7.41 4.13 -9.21
CA LEU A 19 -7.82 5.25 -8.36
C LEU A 19 -7.49 6.60 -9.00
N ALA A 20 -6.26 6.74 -9.51
CA ALA A 20 -5.77 7.98 -10.09
C ALA A 20 -6.48 8.39 -11.39
N GLU A 21 -6.93 7.41 -12.17
CA GLU A 21 -7.64 7.59 -13.42
C GLU A 21 -9.15 7.86 -13.22
N ASP A 22 -9.63 7.95 -11.97
CA ASP A 22 -11.04 8.17 -11.62
C ASP A 22 -11.98 7.13 -12.26
N LYS A 23 -11.45 5.95 -12.55
CA LYS A 23 -12.21 4.84 -13.13
C LYS A 23 -12.93 4.13 -12.00
N ASP A 24 -14.20 4.46 -11.85
CA ASP A 24 -15.05 3.95 -10.78
C ASP A 24 -15.22 2.43 -10.93
N ARG A 25 -14.58 1.67 -10.05
CA ARG A 25 -14.81 0.24 -9.87
C ARG A 25 -14.85 -0.04 -8.38
N TYR A 26 -16.05 -0.22 -7.85
CA TYR A 26 -16.35 -0.67 -6.48
C TYR A 26 -15.82 -2.08 -6.22
N PHE A 27 -14.52 -2.22 -6.08
CA PHE A 27 -13.91 -3.47 -5.61
C PHE A 27 -13.41 -3.29 -4.19
N ASN A 28 -13.35 -4.41 -3.47
CA ASN A 28 -12.76 -4.51 -2.14
C ASN A 28 -11.28 -4.88 -2.31
N PRO A 29 -10.38 -3.91 -2.60
CA PRO A 29 -9.01 -4.20 -2.98
C PRO A 29 -8.25 -4.83 -1.81
N ILE A 30 -7.38 -5.77 -2.15
CA ILE A 30 -6.41 -6.33 -1.23
C ILE A 30 -5.11 -5.59 -1.43
N VAL A 31 -4.65 -4.91 -0.38
CA VAL A 31 -3.45 -4.07 -0.39
C VAL A 31 -2.56 -4.41 0.80
N GLN A 32 -1.29 -4.05 0.68
CA GLN A 32 -0.33 -4.16 1.76
C GLN A 32 -0.07 -2.77 2.39
N ILE A 33 -0.18 -2.69 3.72
CA ILE A 33 0.34 -1.56 4.49
C ILE A 33 1.84 -1.77 4.65
N LEU A 34 2.65 -0.82 4.17
CA LEU A 34 4.11 -0.86 4.31
C LEU A 34 4.57 -0.06 5.52
N GLU A 35 4.06 1.17 5.63
CA GLU A 35 4.42 2.10 6.70
C GLU A 35 3.18 2.85 7.19
N ASN A 36 3.26 3.37 8.41
CA ASN A 36 2.21 4.16 9.03
C ASN A 36 2.80 5.32 9.82
N TYR A 37 2.11 6.46 9.79
CA TYR A 37 2.56 7.71 10.43
C TYR A 37 1.39 8.39 11.13
N PRO A 38 1.48 8.64 12.44
CA PRO A 38 0.52 9.48 13.15
C PRO A 38 0.41 10.86 12.49
N VAL A 39 -0.80 11.41 12.44
CA VAL A 39 -1.03 12.77 11.97
C VAL A 39 -1.11 13.68 13.20
N ASN A 40 -0.03 14.38 13.53
CA ASN A 40 0.06 15.18 14.75
C ASN A 40 -1.04 16.26 14.85
N SER A 41 -1.50 16.79 13.72
CA SER A 41 -2.58 17.79 13.67
C SER A 41 -3.99 17.20 13.72
N ASP A 42 -4.15 15.89 13.58
CA ASP A 42 -5.45 15.21 13.58
C ASP A 42 -5.30 13.77 14.09
N PRO A 43 -5.42 13.54 15.41
CA PRO A 43 -5.29 12.21 16.00
C PRO A 43 -6.43 11.26 15.60
N SER A 44 -7.48 11.76 14.93
CA SER A 44 -8.54 10.92 14.37
C SER A 44 -8.13 10.23 13.06
N LYS A 45 -6.89 10.46 12.60
CA LYS A 45 -6.33 9.89 11.38
C LYS A 45 -4.96 9.26 11.60
N LEU A 46 -4.73 8.17 10.88
CA LEU A 46 -3.40 7.57 10.71
C LEU A 46 -3.07 7.55 9.23
N ARG A 47 -1.94 8.14 8.84
CA ARG A 47 -1.48 8.13 7.45
C ARG A 47 -0.78 6.80 7.16
N LEU A 48 -1.00 6.24 5.98
CA LEU A 48 -0.42 4.97 5.53
C LEU A 48 0.38 5.14 4.24
N GLN A 49 1.43 4.33 4.10
CA GLN A 49 1.98 3.93 2.81
C GLN A 49 1.34 2.60 2.41
N LEU A 50 0.55 2.61 1.33
CA LEU A 50 -0.11 1.42 0.81
C LEU A 50 0.58 0.93 -0.46
N SER A 51 0.64 -0.38 -0.65
CA SER A 51 1.14 -1.04 -1.85
C SER A 51 0.08 -1.95 -2.44
N ASP A 52 -0.06 -1.93 -3.76
CA ASP A 52 -0.87 -2.89 -4.53
C ASP A 52 0.00 -4.01 -5.16
N GLY A 53 1.28 -4.07 -4.78
CA GLY A 53 2.28 -5.01 -5.30
C GLY A 53 2.97 -4.55 -6.59
N VAL A 54 2.51 -3.46 -7.22
CA VAL A 54 3.13 -2.85 -8.41
C VAL A 54 3.59 -1.42 -8.10
N SER A 55 2.76 -0.68 -7.38
CA SER A 55 3.00 0.69 -6.97
C SER A 55 2.76 0.84 -5.47
N TYR A 56 3.34 1.88 -4.87
CA TYR A 56 2.96 2.35 -3.55
C TYR A 56 2.50 3.80 -3.54
N TYR A 57 1.64 4.14 -2.58
CA TYR A 57 1.01 5.44 -2.42
C TYR A 57 1.05 5.91 -0.96
N PHE A 58 1.40 7.17 -0.74
CA PHE A 58 1.60 7.75 0.60
C PHE A 58 0.44 8.60 1.11
N ASP A 59 -0.60 8.90 0.31
CA ASP A 59 -1.72 9.77 0.74
C ASP A 59 -2.98 8.97 1.05
N ALA A 60 -2.81 7.85 1.77
CA ALA A 60 -3.89 7.04 2.31
C ALA A 60 -4.03 7.25 3.81
N TYR A 61 -5.26 7.21 4.33
CA TYR A 61 -5.54 7.45 5.74
C TYR A 61 -6.54 6.44 6.30
N LEU A 62 -6.31 5.98 7.52
CA LEU A 62 -7.34 5.30 8.32
C LEU A 62 -8.13 6.33 9.12
N LYS A 63 -9.44 6.16 9.19
CA LYS A 63 -10.34 6.96 10.02
C LYS A 63 -11.43 6.09 10.64
N GLY A 64 -11.95 6.50 11.80
CA GLY A 64 -13.12 5.86 12.41
C GLY A 64 -12.88 4.39 12.78
N LYS A 65 -13.73 3.49 12.29
CA LYS A 65 -13.69 2.04 12.63
C LYS A 65 -12.36 1.40 12.20
N ALA A 66 -11.83 1.74 11.04
CA ALA A 66 -10.53 1.24 10.57
C ALA A 66 -9.38 1.62 11.51
N LEU A 67 -9.36 2.87 12.01
CA LEU A 67 -8.33 3.31 12.95
C LEU A 67 -8.40 2.51 14.27
N LYS A 68 -9.61 2.30 14.79
CA LYS A 68 -9.82 1.48 16.00
C LYS A 68 -9.36 0.04 15.79
N LYS A 69 -9.73 -0.59 14.66
CA LYS A 69 -9.27 -1.94 14.28
C LYS A 69 -7.74 -2.03 14.25
N PHE A 70 -7.10 -1.10 13.56
CA PHE A 70 -5.63 -1.06 13.43
C PHE A 70 -4.92 -1.06 14.78
N GLY A 71 -5.39 -0.24 15.73
CA GLY A 71 -4.88 -0.21 17.10
C GLY A 71 -5.13 -1.53 17.83
N SER A 72 -6.37 -2.03 17.82
CA SER A 72 -6.74 -3.27 18.52
C SER A 72 -5.98 -4.50 18.03
N TYR A 73 -5.62 -4.54 16.74
CA TYR A 73 -4.86 -5.64 16.14
C TYR A 73 -3.35 -5.49 16.32
N GLY A 74 -2.86 -4.36 16.87
CA GLY A 74 -1.43 -4.11 17.09
C GLY A 74 -0.62 -4.13 15.79
N MET A 75 -1.11 -3.45 14.75
CA MET A 75 -0.55 -3.49 13.39
C MET A 75 0.62 -2.51 13.15
N GLY A 76 0.89 -1.59 14.09
CA GLY A 76 1.81 -0.46 13.90
C GLY A 76 3.26 -0.78 13.51
N LYS A 77 3.73 -2.01 13.74
CA LYS A 77 5.13 -2.42 13.48
C LYS A 77 5.25 -3.47 12.37
N HIS A 78 4.19 -3.71 11.60
CA HIS A 78 4.14 -4.84 10.67
C HIS A 78 3.61 -4.44 9.31
N ASN A 79 4.16 -5.10 8.28
CA ASN A 79 3.66 -5.00 6.93
C ASN A 79 2.42 -5.89 6.83
N CYS A 80 1.25 -5.30 6.97
CA CYS A 80 -0.01 -6.03 7.05
C CYS A 80 -0.67 -6.12 5.67
N ILE A 81 -1.38 -7.22 5.40
CA ILE A 81 -2.24 -7.33 4.22
C ILE A 81 -3.68 -7.18 4.68
N ILE A 82 -4.37 -6.23 4.05
CA ILE A 82 -5.75 -5.91 4.35
C ILE A 82 -6.60 -6.00 3.10
N LYS A 83 -7.86 -6.38 3.28
CA LYS A 83 -8.91 -6.21 2.30
C LYS A 83 -9.72 -4.97 2.68
N ILE A 84 -9.68 -3.93 1.86
CA ILE A 84 -10.44 -2.70 2.13
C ILE A 84 -11.92 -3.00 1.86
N LEU A 85 -12.78 -2.73 2.85
CA LEU A 85 -14.23 -2.95 2.74
C LEU A 85 -14.98 -1.66 2.44
N TYR A 86 -14.49 -0.54 2.98
CA TYR A 86 -15.12 0.76 2.78
C TYR A 86 -14.09 1.87 2.79
N TYR A 87 -14.10 2.67 1.73
CA TYR A 87 -13.24 3.82 1.56
C TYR A 87 -13.94 4.95 0.82
N LYS A 88 -13.36 6.16 0.90
CA LYS A 88 -13.71 7.30 0.08
C LYS A 88 -12.47 7.87 -0.60
N LEU A 89 -12.66 8.36 -1.81
CA LEU A 89 -11.65 9.13 -2.54
C LEU A 89 -12.00 10.61 -2.43
N THR A 90 -10.99 11.45 -2.27
CA THR A 90 -11.16 12.90 -2.26
C THR A 90 -10.11 13.51 -3.17
N LYS A 91 -10.54 14.23 -4.19
CA LYS A 91 -9.65 15.03 -5.04
C LYS A 91 -9.23 16.28 -4.26
N ILE A 92 -7.93 16.53 -4.21
CA ILE A 92 -7.34 17.69 -3.56
C ILE A 92 -6.47 18.38 -4.59
N LEU A 93 -6.84 19.62 -4.90
CA LEU A 93 -6.00 20.51 -5.69
C LEU A 93 -4.93 21.10 -4.77
N LYS A 94 -3.66 20.79 -5.01
CA LYS A 94 -2.56 21.40 -4.26
C LYS A 94 -1.43 21.79 -5.21
N LYS A 95 -1.16 23.10 -5.30
CA LYS A 95 -0.11 23.67 -6.18
C LYS A 95 -0.27 23.20 -7.63
N ASP A 96 -1.48 23.31 -8.18
CA ASP A 96 -1.83 22.91 -9.55
C ASP A 96 -1.63 21.43 -9.90
N VAL A 97 -1.41 20.59 -8.88
CA VAL A 97 -1.37 19.13 -9.02
C VAL A 97 -2.60 18.53 -8.36
N ASP A 98 -3.41 17.85 -9.16
CA ASP A 98 -4.53 17.04 -8.71
C ASP A 98 -4.02 15.79 -7.98
N LYS A 99 -4.23 15.75 -6.66
CA LYS A 99 -3.93 14.59 -5.81
C LYS A 99 -5.21 13.89 -5.40
N ILE A 100 -5.18 12.56 -5.31
CA ILE A 100 -6.30 11.76 -4.83
C ILE A 100 -5.98 11.22 -3.45
N ARG A 101 -6.66 11.73 -2.44
CA ARG A 101 -6.57 11.20 -1.10
C ARG A 101 -7.49 10.00 -0.93
N LEU A 102 -6.96 8.90 -0.42
CA LEU A 102 -7.72 7.72 -0.04
C LEU A 102 -8.01 7.74 1.46
N ILE A 103 -9.28 7.63 1.86
CA ILE A 103 -9.68 7.51 3.26
C ILE A 103 -10.37 6.17 3.47
N ILE A 104 -9.76 5.29 4.25
CA ILE A 104 -10.25 3.96 4.59
C ILE A 104 -11.02 4.04 5.91
N TYR A 105 -12.27 3.58 5.88
CA TYR A 105 -13.18 3.57 7.03
C TYR A 105 -13.38 2.17 7.60
N ASP A 106 -13.22 1.11 6.79
CA ASP A 106 -13.27 -0.28 7.26
C ASP A 106 -12.43 -1.22 6.40
N PHE A 107 -11.89 -2.27 7.02
CA PHE A 107 -11.08 -3.31 6.38
C PHE A 107 -11.13 -4.63 7.15
N ASP A 108 -10.80 -5.72 6.46
CA ASP A 108 -10.46 -7.02 7.07
C ASP A 108 -8.96 -7.24 7.04
N LEU A 109 -8.41 -7.75 8.15
CA LEU A 109 -7.01 -8.14 8.25
C LEU A 109 -6.87 -9.56 7.70
N LEU A 110 -6.11 -9.72 6.62
CA LEU A 110 -5.84 -11.04 6.03
C LEU A 110 -4.53 -11.63 6.57
N GLU A 111 -3.51 -10.78 6.74
CA GLU A 111 -2.22 -11.19 7.27
C GLU A 111 -1.60 -10.06 8.09
N LYS A 112 -1.17 -10.37 9.31
CA LYS A 112 -0.59 -9.36 10.19
C LYS A 112 0.88 -9.11 9.87
N LYS A 113 1.64 -10.16 9.54
CA LYS A 113 3.09 -10.06 9.32
C LYS A 113 3.45 -10.69 7.99
N SER A 114 3.46 -9.87 6.95
CA SER A 114 3.80 -10.31 5.61
C SER A 114 5.18 -9.79 5.18
N PRO A 115 5.96 -10.53 4.38
CA PRO A 115 7.01 -9.91 3.59
C PRO A 115 6.41 -8.88 2.62
N ILE A 116 7.22 -7.93 2.15
CA ILE A 116 6.80 -6.99 1.10
C ILE A 116 6.60 -7.80 -0.19
N PHE A 117 5.44 -7.67 -0.83
CA PHE A 117 5.17 -8.37 -2.09
C PHE A 117 5.53 -7.51 -3.30
N GLY A 118 6.18 -8.13 -4.30
CA GLY A 118 6.62 -7.46 -5.52
C GLY A 118 7.76 -6.47 -5.29
N ASN A 119 7.92 -5.53 -6.22
CA ASN A 119 8.88 -4.44 -6.11
C ASN A 119 8.17 -3.10 -6.37
N PRO A 120 7.30 -2.66 -5.43
CA PRO A 120 6.42 -1.54 -5.69
C PRO A 120 7.22 -0.24 -5.87
N LYS A 121 6.94 0.49 -6.94
CA LYS A 121 7.54 1.81 -7.20
C LYS A 121 6.63 2.93 -6.69
N THR A 122 7.18 4.10 -6.43
CA THR A 122 6.34 5.26 -6.09
C THR A 122 5.34 5.49 -7.23
N TYR A 123 4.06 5.61 -6.89
CA TYR A 123 3.09 6.10 -7.86
C TYR A 123 3.39 7.58 -8.16
N ILE A 124 3.69 7.90 -9.42
CA ILE A 124 3.92 9.27 -9.91
C ILE A 124 2.86 9.52 -10.99
N LYS A 125 2.04 10.58 -10.84
CA LYS A 125 0.94 10.91 -11.76
C LYS A 125 1.42 11.44 -13.14
N ASN A 126 2.71 11.40 -13.42
CA ASN A 126 3.26 11.93 -14.66
C ASN A 126 3.28 10.82 -15.73
N SER A 127 2.86 11.16 -16.94
CA SER A 127 2.65 10.30 -18.10
C SER A 127 3.89 9.54 -18.61
N GLU A 128 5.03 9.61 -17.92
CA GLU A 128 6.29 8.99 -18.34
C GLU A 128 6.44 7.52 -17.89
N GLN A 129 5.52 6.97 -17.08
CA GLN A 129 5.52 5.52 -16.80
C GLN A 129 4.87 4.68 -17.91
N HIS A 130 4.31 5.31 -18.96
CA HIS A 130 3.55 4.62 -20.01
C HIS A 130 4.41 3.80 -21.00
N SER A 131 5.74 3.82 -20.91
CA SER A 131 6.62 3.14 -21.89
C SER A 131 7.44 1.97 -21.34
N ALA A 132 7.18 1.48 -20.12
CA ALA A 132 7.95 0.35 -19.55
C ALA A 132 7.09 -0.83 -19.06
N SER A 133 5.78 -0.84 -19.29
CA SER A 133 4.89 -1.93 -18.87
C SER A 133 4.38 -2.74 -20.05
N GLU A 134 5.30 -3.26 -20.86
CA GLU A 134 4.99 -4.44 -21.67
C GLU A 134 5.72 -5.65 -21.09
N ASN A 135 4.92 -6.63 -20.66
CA ASN A 135 5.26 -8.06 -20.59
C ASN A 135 6.18 -8.59 -19.49
N ASN A 136 6.08 -8.12 -18.24
CA ASN A 136 6.58 -8.91 -17.12
C ASN A 136 5.44 -9.48 -16.28
N LYS A 137 5.12 -10.76 -16.53
CA LYS A 137 4.40 -11.64 -15.59
C LYS A 137 5.28 -11.87 -14.36
N GLU A 138 5.55 -10.82 -13.59
CA GLU A 138 6.18 -10.96 -12.28
C GLU A 138 5.15 -11.59 -11.35
N GLU A 139 5.41 -12.86 -10.98
CA GLU A 139 4.70 -13.54 -9.92
C GLU A 139 4.76 -12.70 -8.64
N GLN A 140 3.64 -12.64 -7.91
CA GLN A 140 3.57 -12.00 -6.58
C GLN A 140 4.36 -12.84 -5.58
N LYS A 141 5.69 -12.72 -5.65
CA LYS A 141 6.59 -13.31 -4.67
C LYS A 141 6.99 -12.24 -3.67
N PRO A 142 7.27 -12.64 -2.42
CA PRO A 142 8.00 -11.81 -1.48
C PRO A 142 9.24 -11.20 -2.14
N ALA A 143 9.41 -9.89 -1.99
CA ALA A 143 10.59 -9.16 -2.45
C ALA A 143 11.84 -9.83 -1.85
N LYS A 144 12.81 -10.17 -2.70
CA LYS A 144 14.14 -10.57 -2.22
C LYS A 144 14.74 -9.35 -1.54
N ARG A 145 14.96 -9.42 -0.22
CA ARG A 145 15.67 -8.36 0.53
C ARG A 145 17.03 -8.11 -0.15
N ALA A 146 17.26 -6.86 -0.59
CA ALA A 146 18.60 -6.41 -0.92
C ALA A 146 19.43 -6.41 0.38
N ARG A 147 20.48 -7.23 0.44
CA ARG A 147 21.45 -7.17 1.53
C ARG A 147 22.28 -5.92 1.31
N PHE A 148 22.00 -4.85 2.05
CA PHE A 148 22.96 -3.76 2.20
C PHE A 148 24.11 -4.30 3.06
N SER A 149 25.20 -4.70 2.41
CA SER A 149 26.49 -4.86 3.07
C SER A 149 26.96 -3.47 3.48
N ILE A 150 26.80 -3.13 4.76
CA ILE A 150 27.47 -1.99 5.37
C ILE A 150 28.98 -2.33 5.31
N PRO A 151 29.83 -1.50 4.69
CA PRO A 151 31.27 -1.69 4.82
C PRO A 151 31.63 -1.40 6.28
N ILE A 152 32.12 -2.42 6.97
CA ILE A 152 32.79 -2.23 8.25
C ILE A 152 34.07 -1.46 7.92
N GLY A 153 34.07 -0.17 8.25
CA GLY A 153 35.25 0.67 8.18
C GLY A 153 36.27 0.18 9.20
N THR A 154 37.40 -0.31 8.71
CA THR A 154 38.62 -0.49 9.49
C THR A 154 39.24 0.89 9.76
N ARG A 155 39.35 1.24 11.03
CA ARG A 155 40.55 1.81 11.65
C ARG A 155 40.36 1.95 13.16
#